data_AF-A0A0N4Y7U0-F1
#
_entry.id   AF-A0A0N4Y7U0-F1
#
_cell.length_a   1.000
_cell.length_b   1.000
_cell.length_c   1.000
_cell.angle_alpha   90.00
_cell.angle_beta   90.00
_cell.angle_gamma   90.00
#
_symmetry.space_group_name_H-M   'P 1'
#
loop_
_entity.id
_entity.type
_entity.pdbx_description
1 polymer ?
#
loop_
_entity_poly.entity_id
_entity_poly.type
_entity_poly.pdbx_seq_one_letter_code
_entity_poly.pdbx_strand_id
1 'polypeptide(L)'
;MEASDLMEIGHCTFDQNLKRKMTRPRGAHSTGPFYQLVGYQFGTFRIMVRYEVDCADFAAAKCPPKFLQVAEYGEMPRDVPLQLLTTYPQGAGFPFFTWAQLFFTTADQEIVGWFKGNGDFGKPSFYTQQDISKLMKPLPYVTLSKVHDCLDKIYKFLTKNDPEFRCGLIWKGKNHLEIFAKVG
;
A
#
# COMPACT_ATOMS: atom_id res chain seq x y z
N MET A 1 -5.24 -23.12 23.81
CA MET A 1 -4.55 -21.82 23.98
C MET A 1 -4.76 -21.09 22.67
N GLU A 2 -5.68 -20.12 22.68
CA GLU A 2 -6.07 -19.36 21.49
C GLU A 2 -4.87 -18.56 20.99
N ALA A 3 -4.47 -18.81 19.74
CA ALA A 3 -3.38 -18.10 19.09
C ALA A 3 -3.89 -16.75 18.58
N SER A 4 -3.95 -15.75 19.46
CA SER A 4 -4.08 -14.35 19.06
C SER A 4 -2.70 -13.76 18.74
N ASP A 5 -2.04 -14.28 17.70
CA ASP A 5 -0.90 -13.59 17.10
C ASP A 5 -1.39 -12.86 15.84
N LEU A 6 -2.31 -11.92 16.07
CA LEU A 6 -2.53 -10.83 15.15
C LEU A 6 -1.30 -9.93 15.29
N MET A 7 -0.58 -9.65 14.21
CA MET A 7 0.34 -8.51 14.22
C MET A 7 -0.54 -7.25 14.23
N GLU A 8 -1.00 -6.87 15.40
CA GLU A 8 -1.64 -5.58 15.61
C GLU A 8 -0.52 -4.56 15.42
N ILE A 9 -0.53 -3.87 14.27
CA ILE A 9 0.22 -2.63 14.14
C ILE A 9 -0.39 -1.74 15.21
N GLY A 10 0.26 -1.64 16.37
CA GLY A 10 -0.26 -1.00 17.60
C GLY A 10 -0.47 0.51 17.50
N HIS A 11 -0.63 0.99 16.28
CA HIS A 11 -0.99 2.34 15.92
C HIS A 11 -1.83 2.31 14.65
N CYS A 12 -2.91 3.09 14.62
CA CYS A 12 -3.58 3.41 13.37
C CYS A 12 -2.57 4.17 12.49
N THR A 13 -1.98 3.51 11.51
CA THR A 13 -1.19 4.15 10.45
C THR A 13 -2.06 4.99 9.51
N PHE A 14 -3.38 4.97 9.73
CA PHE A 14 -4.36 5.62 8.89
C PHE A 14 -5.27 6.54 9.70
N ASP A 15 -4.98 7.83 9.68
CA ASP A 15 -5.84 8.86 10.26
C ASP A 15 -6.71 9.50 9.16
N GLN A 16 -8.02 9.24 9.24
CA GLN A 16 -9.03 9.78 8.35
C GLN A 16 -9.11 11.31 8.37
N ASN A 17 -8.70 11.97 9.46
CA ASN A 17 -8.66 13.42 9.55
C ASN A 17 -7.56 14.00 8.66
N LEU A 18 -6.40 13.34 8.55
CA LEU A 18 -5.37 13.78 7.60
C LEU A 18 -5.86 13.61 6.17
N LYS A 19 -6.46 12.46 5.84
CA LYS A 19 -7.05 12.23 4.51
C LYS A 19 -8.08 13.30 4.17
N ARG A 20 -8.97 13.66 5.10
CA ARG A 20 -9.97 14.74 4.93
C ARG A 20 -9.35 16.14 4.79
N LYS A 21 -8.20 16.41 5.44
CA LYS A 21 -7.50 17.70 5.32
C LYS A 21 -6.76 17.84 3.99
N MET A 22 -6.21 16.74 3.47
CA MET A 22 -5.34 16.73 2.29
C MET A 22 -6.08 16.43 0.99
N THR A 23 -7.23 15.76 1.06
CA THR A 23 -8.00 15.35 -0.13
C THR A 23 -9.34 16.06 -0.16
N ARG A 24 -9.84 16.30 -1.37
CA ARG A 24 -11.20 16.78 -1.59
C ARG A 24 -11.84 16.00 -2.73
N PRO A 25 -13.12 15.62 -2.63
CA PRO A 25 -13.84 15.08 -3.76
C PRO A 25 -13.82 16.09 -4.92
N ARG A 26 -13.56 15.59 -6.14
CA ARG A 26 -13.56 16.45 -7.33
C ARG A 26 -14.98 16.80 -7.81
N GLY A 27 -15.98 16.04 -7.38
CA GLY A 27 -17.40 16.28 -7.66
C GLY A 27 -18.30 15.58 -6.65
N ALA A 28 -19.59 15.95 -6.63
CA ALA A 28 -20.58 15.44 -5.67
C ALA A 28 -20.80 13.91 -5.76
N HIS A 29 -20.49 13.30 -6.90
CA HIS A 29 -20.64 11.86 -7.15
C HIS A 29 -19.31 11.09 -7.13
N SER A 30 -18.19 11.77 -6.89
CA SER A 30 -16.84 11.17 -6.84
C SER A 30 -16.43 10.88 -5.39
N THR A 31 -17.31 10.17 -4.66
CA THR A 31 -17.13 9.83 -3.25
C THR A 31 -16.96 8.33 -3.07
N GLY A 32 -16.23 7.92 -2.03
CA GLY A 32 -15.97 6.51 -1.73
C GLY A 32 -14.54 6.08 -2.09
N PRO A 33 -14.20 4.81 -1.88
CA PRO A 33 -12.88 4.30 -2.16
C PRO A 33 -12.67 4.16 -3.67
N PHE A 34 -11.50 4.61 -4.14
CA PHE A 34 -11.04 4.39 -5.51
C PHE A 34 -9.98 3.29 -5.47
N TYR A 35 -10.09 2.31 -6.37
CA TYR A 35 -9.13 1.22 -6.43
C TYR A 35 -8.39 1.24 -7.76
N GLN A 36 -7.10 0.96 -7.72
CA GLN A 36 -6.27 0.77 -8.90
C GLN A 36 -5.76 -0.67 -8.96
N LEU A 37 -5.62 -1.16 -10.19
CA LEU A 37 -5.00 -2.44 -10.50
C LEU A 37 -3.68 -2.21 -11.22
N VAL A 38 -2.61 -2.82 -10.71
CA VAL A 38 -1.29 -2.80 -11.36
C VAL A 38 -0.78 -4.22 -11.54
N GLY A 39 -0.17 -4.47 -12.70
CA GLY A 39 0.42 -5.75 -13.06
C GLY A 39 1.89 -5.57 -13.37
N TYR A 40 2.76 -6.37 -12.74
CA TYR A 40 4.20 -6.31 -12.99
C TYR A 40 4.87 -7.68 -12.79
N GLN A 41 6.10 -7.79 -13.31
CA GLN A 41 6.95 -8.95 -13.11
C GLN A 41 7.85 -8.72 -11.89
N PHE A 42 7.83 -9.63 -10.91
CA PHE A 42 8.68 -9.62 -9.72
C PHE A 42 9.48 -10.91 -9.63
N GLY A 43 10.74 -10.85 -10.08
CA GLY A 43 11.55 -12.05 -10.28
C GLY A 43 10.88 -12.97 -11.29
N THR A 44 10.50 -14.17 -10.84
CA THR A 44 9.77 -15.18 -11.64
C THR A 44 8.24 -15.05 -11.57
N PHE A 45 7.69 -14.24 -10.66
CA PHE A 45 6.25 -14.10 -10.47
C PHE A 45 5.66 -12.97 -11.31
N ARG A 46 4.49 -13.22 -11.91
CA ARG A 46 3.60 -12.16 -12.39
C ARG A 46 2.66 -11.79 -11.25
N ILE A 47 2.77 -10.56 -10.77
CA ILE A 47 1.97 -10.06 -9.65
C ILE A 47 0.92 -9.11 -10.20
N MET A 48 -0.32 -9.30 -9.74
CA MET A 48 -1.41 -8.34 -9.90
C MET A 48 -1.79 -7.81 -8.52
N VAL A 49 -1.69 -6.50 -8.33
CA VAL A 49 -1.99 -5.83 -7.07
C VAL A 49 -3.21 -4.95 -7.28
N ARG A 50 -4.19 -5.09 -6.38
CA ARG A 50 -5.27 -4.12 -6.19
C ARG A 50 -5.00 -3.33 -4.92
N TYR A 51 -5.04 -2.01 -5.00
CA TYR A 51 -4.87 -1.13 -3.84
C TYR A 51 -5.84 0.05 -3.90
N GLU A 52 -6.14 0.64 -2.74
CA GLU A 52 -6.92 1.87 -2.65
C GLU A 52 -6.01 3.07 -2.95
N VAL A 53 -6.48 3.98 -3.81
CA VAL A 53 -5.83 5.26 -4.11
C VAL A 53 -6.48 6.35 -3.26
N ASP A 54 -5.70 7.14 -2.56
CA ASP A 54 -6.22 8.21 -1.69
C ASP A 54 -6.58 9.47 -2.47
N CYS A 55 -5.70 9.92 -3.37
CA CYS A 55 -5.97 11.06 -4.24
C CYS A 55 -5.10 11.05 -5.52
N ALA A 56 -5.39 11.98 -6.41
CA ALA A 56 -4.64 12.20 -7.63
C ALA A 56 -4.24 13.68 -7.73
N ASP A 57 -3.00 13.96 -8.14
CA ASP A 57 -2.49 15.34 -8.24
C ASP A 57 -2.87 15.97 -9.59
N PHE A 58 -4.10 16.48 -9.64
CA PHE A 58 -4.60 17.18 -10.82
C PHE A 58 -3.95 18.54 -11.07
N ALA A 59 -3.31 19.14 -10.06
CA ALA A 59 -2.59 20.40 -10.22
C ALA A 59 -1.28 20.17 -10.98
N ALA A 60 -0.53 19.13 -10.62
CA ALA A 60 0.67 18.70 -11.34
C ALA A 60 0.36 18.36 -12.81
N ALA A 61 -0.78 17.73 -13.07
CA ALA A 61 -1.20 17.36 -14.43
C ALA A 61 -1.70 18.54 -15.30
N LYS A 62 -1.76 19.78 -14.77
CA LYS A 62 -2.39 20.96 -15.42
C LYS A 62 -3.78 20.65 -16.00
N CYS A 63 -4.51 19.71 -15.39
CA CYS A 63 -5.74 19.17 -15.96
C CYS A 63 -6.89 20.15 -15.66
N PRO A 64 -7.53 20.77 -16.67
CA PRO A 64 -8.60 21.73 -16.42
C PRO A 64 -9.76 21.05 -15.67
N PRO A 65 -10.45 21.75 -14.75
CA PRO A 65 -11.55 21.17 -13.97
C PRO A 65 -12.65 20.53 -14.85
N LYS A 66 -12.80 20.97 -16.11
CA LYS A 66 -13.91 20.63 -17.02
C LYS A 66 -13.79 19.33 -17.82
N PHE A 67 -12.61 18.73 -17.98
CA PHE A 67 -12.45 17.57 -18.90
C PHE A 67 -12.91 16.22 -18.36
N LEU A 68 -13.46 16.18 -17.13
CA LEU A 68 -13.77 14.93 -16.42
C LEU A 68 -15.27 14.68 -16.25
N GLN A 69 -16.12 15.30 -17.07
CA GLN A 69 -17.52 14.86 -17.20
C GLN A 69 -17.65 13.45 -17.79
N VAL A 70 -16.55 12.87 -18.28
CA VAL A 70 -16.45 11.48 -18.74
C VAL A 70 -15.19 10.84 -18.13
N ALA A 71 -15.07 10.85 -16.79
CA ALA A 71 -14.49 9.66 -16.18
C ALA A 71 -15.61 8.63 -16.20
N GLU A 72 -15.65 7.82 -17.25
CA GLU A 72 -16.43 6.58 -17.20
C GLU A 72 -16.09 5.87 -15.89
N TYR A 73 -17.14 5.39 -15.22
CA TYR A 73 -17.07 4.66 -13.97
C TYR A 73 -15.86 3.70 -13.93
N GLY A 74 -14.78 4.09 -13.27
CA GLY A 74 -13.61 3.23 -13.04
C GLY A 74 -12.34 3.49 -13.85
N GLU A 75 -12.31 4.41 -14.82
CA GLU A 75 -11.05 4.77 -15.50
C GLU A 75 -10.39 6.00 -14.87
N MET A 76 -9.23 5.79 -14.23
CA MET A 76 -8.37 6.90 -13.80
C MET A 76 -7.66 7.52 -15.00
N PRO A 77 -7.54 8.87 -15.06
CA PRO A 77 -6.73 9.53 -16.07
C PRO A 77 -5.28 9.02 -15.99
N ARG A 78 -4.78 8.45 -17.09
CA ARG A 78 -3.46 7.79 -17.15
C ARG A 78 -2.29 8.76 -16.89
N ASP A 79 -2.52 10.06 -17.05
CA ASP A 79 -1.50 11.10 -16.95
C ASP A 79 -1.57 11.92 -15.65
N VAL A 80 -2.31 11.45 -14.65
CA VAL A 80 -2.43 12.14 -13.36
C VAL A 80 -1.68 11.35 -12.29
N PRO A 81 -0.67 11.95 -11.63
CA PRO A 81 0.09 11.27 -10.58
C PRO A 81 -0.82 10.75 -9.45
N LEU A 82 -0.68 9.48 -9.12
CA LEU A 82 -1.40 8.84 -8.02
C LEU A 82 -0.68 9.08 -6.70
N GLN A 83 -1.45 9.49 -5.70
CA GLN A 83 -0.94 9.79 -4.38
C GLN A 83 -1.59 8.89 -3.34
N LEU A 84 -0.72 8.24 -2.55
CA LEU A 84 -1.09 7.53 -1.34
C LEU A 84 -0.91 8.44 -0.13
N LEU A 85 -1.64 8.15 0.94
CA LEU A 85 -1.59 8.93 2.16
C LEU A 85 -1.54 8.01 3.37
N THR A 86 -0.50 8.21 4.18
CA THR A 86 -0.25 7.41 5.38
C THR A 86 0.15 8.31 6.54
N THR A 87 0.07 7.77 7.74
CA THR A 87 0.48 8.44 8.98
C THR A 87 1.39 7.56 9.81
N TYR A 88 2.43 8.15 10.37
CA TYR A 88 3.30 7.46 11.33
C TYR A 88 3.31 8.21 12.66
N PRO A 89 2.97 7.54 13.77
CA PRO A 89 3.25 8.08 15.10
C PRO A 89 4.76 8.08 15.32
N GLN A 90 5.32 9.25 15.56
CA GLN A 90 6.73 9.41 15.93
C GLN A 90 7.73 8.75 14.95
N GLY A 91 7.35 8.57 13.68
CA GLY A 91 8.19 7.93 12.67
C GLY A 91 8.29 6.41 12.75
N ALA A 92 7.48 5.75 13.58
CA ALA A 92 7.44 4.29 13.66
C ALA A 92 7.13 3.68 12.28
N GLY A 93 7.97 2.76 11.81
CA GLY A 93 7.80 2.08 10.52
C GLY A 93 8.30 2.84 9.29
N PHE A 94 8.56 4.15 9.39
CA PHE A 94 9.26 4.91 8.35
C PHE A 94 10.77 4.63 8.41
N PRO A 95 11.50 4.50 7.29
CA PRO A 95 11.03 4.60 5.90
C PRO A 95 10.50 3.29 5.31
N PHE A 96 10.57 2.18 6.05
CA PHE A 96 10.36 0.82 5.53
C PHE A 96 8.97 0.58 4.95
N PHE A 97 7.92 1.01 5.65
CA PHE A 97 6.54 0.83 5.19
C PHE A 97 6.21 1.72 3.99
N THR A 98 6.64 2.98 4.00
CA THR A 98 6.48 3.91 2.87
C THR A 98 7.17 3.36 1.62
N TRP A 99 8.41 2.87 1.78
CA TRP A 99 9.15 2.28 0.68
C TRP A 99 8.45 1.04 0.10
N ALA A 100 7.95 0.15 0.96
CA ALA A 100 7.26 -1.06 0.52
C ALA A 100 5.93 -0.75 -0.16
N GLN A 101 5.16 0.19 0.40
CA GLN A 101 3.87 0.63 -0.14
C GLN A 101 4.06 1.24 -1.54
N LEU A 102 4.97 2.19 -1.71
CA LEU A 102 5.30 2.76 -3.02
C LEU A 102 5.84 1.72 -4.01
N PHE A 103 6.71 0.80 -3.57
CA PHE A 103 7.27 -0.23 -4.44
C PHE A 103 6.20 -1.18 -5.01
N PHE A 104 5.33 -1.73 -4.16
CA PHE A 104 4.36 -2.75 -4.58
C PHE A 104 3.11 -2.16 -5.23
N THR A 105 2.74 -0.92 -4.91
CA THR A 105 1.59 -0.24 -5.54
C THR A 105 1.97 0.49 -6.82
N THR A 106 3.26 0.80 -7.02
CA THR A 106 3.75 1.63 -8.13
C THR A 106 3.14 3.04 -8.18
N ALA A 107 2.58 3.52 -7.07
CA ALA A 107 2.10 4.90 -6.97
C ALA A 107 3.26 5.89 -7.13
N ASP A 108 2.97 7.05 -7.71
CA ASP A 108 3.99 8.07 -8.01
C ASP A 108 4.59 8.68 -6.74
N GLN A 109 3.76 8.84 -5.71
CA GLN A 109 4.14 9.53 -4.49
C GLN A 109 3.29 9.10 -3.29
N GLU A 110 3.89 9.20 -2.11
CA GLU A 110 3.20 9.00 -0.83
C GLU A 110 3.35 10.24 0.05
N ILE A 111 2.21 10.68 0.59
CA ILE A 111 2.08 11.77 1.53
C ILE A 111 2.12 11.18 2.93
N VAL A 112 3.13 11.57 3.70
CA VAL A 112 3.36 11.09 5.06
C VAL A 112 3.00 12.18 6.06
N GLY A 113 1.98 11.91 6.87
CA GLY A 113 1.64 12.73 8.03
C GLY A 113 2.37 12.29 9.28
N TRP A 114 3.02 13.25 9.94
CA TRP A 114 3.71 13.01 11.21
C TRP A 114 2.78 13.29 12.38
N PHE A 115 2.26 12.23 13.00
CA PHE A 115 1.33 12.37 14.12
C PHE A 115 2.06 12.88 15.37
N LYS A 116 1.50 13.94 15.97
CA LYS A 116 2.06 14.63 17.15
C LYS A 116 1.34 14.30 18.46
N GLY A 117 0.25 13.51 18.42
CA GLY A 117 -0.66 13.31 19.55
C GLY A 117 -1.97 14.10 19.38
N ASN A 118 -3.03 13.70 20.10
CA ASN A 118 -4.31 14.42 20.19
C ASN A 118 -5.05 14.71 18.86
N GLY A 119 -4.77 13.97 17.80
CA GLY A 119 -5.36 14.20 16.46
C GLY A 119 -4.62 15.27 15.63
N ASP A 120 -3.50 15.79 16.12
CA ASP A 120 -2.71 16.80 15.43
C ASP A 120 -1.55 16.19 14.62
N PHE A 121 -1.25 16.86 13.50
CA PHE A 121 -0.21 16.47 12.56
C PHE A 121 0.80 17.59 12.37
N GLY A 122 2.06 17.22 12.19
CA GLY A 122 3.06 18.11 11.61
C GLY A 122 2.77 18.46 10.17
N LYS A 123 3.63 19.29 9.57
CA LYS A 123 3.59 19.53 8.12
C LYS A 123 3.80 18.18 7.41
N PRO A 124 2.87 17.75 6.52
CA PRO A 124 3.04 16.53 5.77
C PRO A 124 4.27 16.59 4.87
N SER A 125 4.94 15.45 4.73
CA SER A 125 6.06 15.26 3.82
C SER A 125 5.61 14.47 2.60
N PHE A 126 6.23 14.73 1.46
CA PHE A 126 5.93 14.04 0.21
C PHE A 126 7.16 13.24 -0.22
N TYR A 127 6.99 11.95 -0.49
CA TYR A 127 8.08 11.07 -0.86
C TYR A 127 7.77 10.34 -2.16
N THR A 128 8.71 10.40 -3.10
CA THR A 128 8.74 9.49 -4.25
C THR A 128 9.46 8.20 -3.86
N GLN A 129 9.32 7.14 -4.67
CA GLN A 129 10.08 5.91 -4.48
C GLN A 129 11.60 6.14 -4.49
N GLN A 130 12.08 7.10 -5.30
CA GLN A 130 13.50 7.44 -5.36
C GLN A 130 13.97 8.13 -4.08
N ASP A 131 13.16 9.02 -3.50
CA ASP A 131 13.53 9.75 -2.29
C ASP A 131 13.57 8.83 -1.08
N ILE A 132 12.55 7.99 -0.92
CA ILE A 132 12.48 7.06 0.21
C ILE A 132 13.55 5.96 0.11
N SER A 133 13.93 5.55 -1.11
CA SER A 133 15.03 4.59 -1.33
C SER A 133 16.37 5.08 -0.79
N LYS A 134 16.63 6.41 -0.79
CA LYS A 134 17.86 7.00 -0.23
C LYS A 134 17.92 6.86 1.30
N LEU A 135 16.78 6.67 1.97
CA LEU A 135 16.66 6.58 3.42
C LEU A 135 16.70 5.12 3.93
N MET A 136 16.54 4.15 3.03
CA MET A 136 16.51 2.72 3.38
C MET A 136 17.90 2.18 3.72
N LYS A 137 18.04 1.60 4.92
CA LYS A 137 19.23 0.86 5.35
C LYS A 137 18.81 -0.40 6.13
N PRO A 138 19.25 -1.62 5.75
CA PRO A 138 20.07 -1.96 4.58
C PRO A 138 19.32 -1.77 3.25
N LEU A 139 20.04 -1.85 2.12
CA LEU A 139 19.46 -1.69 0.79
C LEU A 139 18.28 -2.67 0.58
N PRO A 140 17.19 -2.22 -0.08
CA PRO A 140 15.95 -2.99 -0.15
C PRO A 140 16.06 -4.36 -0.83
N TYR A 141 17.09 -4.60 -1.63
CA TYR A 141 17.29 -5.86 -2.36
C TYR A 141 17.31 -7.10 -1.47
N VAL A 142 17.92 -7.01 -0.28
CA VAL A 142 17.95 -8.15 0.66
C VAL A 142 16.55 -8.46 1.16
N THR A 143 15.75 -7.43 1.43
CA THR A 143 14.34 -7.59 1.85
C THR A 143 13.50 -8.14 0.71
N LEU A 144 13.67 -7.63 -0.51
CA LEU A 144 12.95 -8.12 -1.69
C LEU A 144 13.27 -9.60 -2.00
N SER A 145 14.53 -10.03 -1.85
CA SER A 145 14.90 -11.44 -2.00
C SER A 145 14.13 -12.33 -1.03
N LYS A 146 14.01 -11.91 0.24
CA LYS A 146 13.24 -12.65 1.25
C LYS A 146 11.75 -12.70 0.92
N VAL A 147 11.19 -11.63 0.36
CA VAL A 147 9.80 -11.61 -0.12
C VAL A 147 9.63 -12.59 -1.29
N HIS A 148 10.55 -12.58 -2.25
CA HIS A 148 10.53 -13.52 -3.38
C HIS A 148 10.63 -14.98 -2.90
N ASP A 149 11.56 -15.30 -1.99
CA ASP A 149 11.69 -16.64 -1.39
C ASP A 149 10.42 -17.07 -0.65
N CYS A 150 9.75 -16.13 0.02
CA CYS A 150 8.47 -16.38 0.69
C CYS A 150 7.38 -16.73 -0.32
N LEU A 151 7.23 -15.92 -1.38
CA LEU A 151 6.25 -16.14 -2.44
C LEU A 151 6.49 -17.47 -3.15
N ASP A 152 7.75 -17.87 -3.38
CA ASP A 152 8.09 -19.16 -3.99
C ASP A 152 7.69 -20.36 -3.12
N LYS A 153 7.89 -20.27 -1.81
CA LYS A 153 7.41 -21.30 -0.87
C LYS A 153 5.88 -21.39 -0.85
N ILE A 154 5.20 -20.25 -0.83
CA ILE A 154 3.74 -20.18 -0.88
C ILE A 154 3.22 -20.78 -2.18
N TYR A 155 3.78 -20.37 -3.32
CA TYR A 155 3.40 -20.88 -4.64
C TYR A 155 3.53 -22.40 -4.72
N LYS A 156 4.66 -22.96 -4.27
CA LYS A 156 4.88 -24.43 -4.23
C LYS A 156 3.84 -25.15 -3.37
N PHE A 157 3.43 -24.57 -2.25
CA PHE A 157 2.41 -25.13 -1.36
C PHE A 157 0.99 -25.04 -1.95
N LEU A 158 0.70 -23.97 -2.69
CA LEU A 158 -0.60 -23.69 -3.32
C LEU A 158 -0.82 -24.41 -4.66
N THR A 159 0.08 -25.31 -5.08
CA THR A 159 0.01 -26.00 -6.38
C THR A 159 -1.21 -26.92 -6.56
N LYS A 160 -2.02 -27.14 -5.52
CA LYS A 160 -3.33 -27.75 -5.67
C LYS A 160 -4.24 -26.76 -6.39
N ASN A 161 -4.51 -27.02 -7.68
CA ASN A 161 -5.45 -26.26 -8.50
C ASN A 161 -6.91 -26.56 -8.08
N ASP A 162 -7.18 -26.34 -6.80
CA ASP A 162 -8.43 -26.62 -6.12
C ASP A 162 -9.00 -25.29 -5.60
N PRO A 163 -10.12 -24.80 -6.15
CA PRO A 163 -10.71 -23.52 -5.77
C PRO A 163 -11.28 -23.52 -4.34
N GLU A 164 -11.49 -24.68 -3.73
CA GLU A 164 -11.93 -24.82 -2.32
C GLU A 164 -10.75 -24.87 -1.36
N PHE A 165 -9.53 -25.10 -1.86
CA PHE A 165 -8.34 -25.08 -1.02
C PHE A 165 -8.12 -23.67 -0.46
N ARG A 166 -7.99 -23.60 0.87
CA ARG A 166 -7.64 -22.39 1.60
C ARG A 166 -6.41 -22.69 2.44
N CYS A 167 -5.43 -21.79 2.44
CA CYS A 167 -4.31 -21.87 3.36
C CYS A 167 -4.23 -20.61 4.23
N GLY A 168 -3.89 -20.81 5.51
CA GLY A 168 -3.46 -19.74 6.40
C GLY A 168 -1.95 -19.63 6.41
N LEU A 169 -1.43 -18.41 6.31
CA LEU A 169 -0.02 -18.09 6.53
C LEU A 169 0.09 -17.40 7.89
N ILE A 170 0.86 -17.98 8.81
CA ILE A 170 1.01 -17.44 10.16
C ILE A 170 2.50 -17.11 10.38
N TRP A 171 2.77 -15.87 10.75
CA TRP A 171 4.08 -15.41 11.16
C TRP A 171 4.05 -14.97 12.62
N LYS A 172 4.71 -15.72 13.49
CA LYS A 172 4.74 -15.48 14.95
C LYS A 172 5.97 -14.67 15.40
N GLY A 173 6.44 -13.75 14.56
CA GLY A 173 7.63 -12.94 14.85
C GLY A 173 8.96 -13.69 14.91
N LYS A 174 9.00 -14.97 14.50
CA LYS A 174 10.22 -15.81 14.43
C LYS A 174 10.73 -15.92 12.99
N ASN A 175 11.89 -16.54 12.81
CA ASN A 175 12.48 -16.79 11.48
C ASN A 175 11.68 -17.78 10.61
N HIS A 176 10.57 -18.31 11.11
CA HIS A 176 9.77 -19.33 10.44
C HIS A 176 8.38 -18.79 10.10
N LEU A 177 7.94 -19.10 8.88
CA LEU A 177 6.57 -18.92 8.43
C LEU A 177 5.89 -20.28 8.52
N GLU A 178 4.77 -20.35 9.22
CA GLU A 178 3.95 -21.56 9.32
C GLU A 178 2.83 -21.49 8.27
N ILE A 179 2.66 -22.55 7.48
CA ILE A 179 1.61 -22.64 6.46
C ILE A 179 0.67 -23.78 6.84
N PHE A 180 -0.61 -23.47 6.99
CA PHE A 180 -1.64 -24.44 7.37
C PHE A 180 -2.67 -24.54 6.25
N ALA A 181 -3.01 -25.77 5.85
CA ALA A 181 -4.23 -26.00 5.08
C ALA A 181 -5.42 -25.82 6.02
N LYS A 182 -6.37 -24.96 5.67
CA LYS A 182 -7.63 -24.86 6.38
C LYS A 182 -8.53 -25.99 5.88
N VAL A 183 -8.85 -26.94 6.75
CA VAL A 183 -9.89 -27.93 6.47
C VAL A 183 -11.21 -27.17 6.54
N GLY A 184 -11.98 -27.21 5.45
CA GLY A 184 -13.30 -26.57 5.35
C GLY A 184 -14.28 -27.10 6.38
#